data_AF-A0A6C1S2M9-F1
#
_entry.id   AF-A0A6C1S2M9-F1
#
_cell.length_a   1.000
_cell.length_b   1.000
_cell.length_c   1.000
_cell.angle_alpha   90.00
_cell.angle_beta   90.00
_cell.angle_gamma   90.00
#
_symmetry.space_group_name_H-M   'P 1'
#
loop_
_entity.id
_entity.type
_entity.pdbx_description
1 polymer ?
#
loop_
_entity_poly.entity_id
_entity_poly.type
_entity_poly.pdbx_seq_one_letter_code
_entity_poly.pdbx_strand_id
1 'polypeptide(L)'
;MMMQETKEKKAKVSSPSREVWRTQMAKGIYTPHRVSRITCIINHLLKDKISSFLRELGVIAYIEPGRTVREFLKPQPFGLPGNVVSLQNSPVDIFRFTVPRETSRQVVEKIVRITDLHIPGRGTVFSQDLMEFSKEPFDINPAALDNGANDHSAQNIVKKLSYVICVLSVPGSGENLARIALDLGICVPLVTFATGNDIRDQLGLIRITISPEKEIVHLVMPEQDSDSIIKLLIEQARLDRPGRGYIYQTPVSMGLLDTRLKTGKQRYAASMEQIIAAIDSLKAGTSWRKRLDAEGAGQAQGSTLLPQDNCEISIISDEDRIEKLREACLEVGATGATTSRITPEVTDAEVSSTMIRSAISVPAGLTNDVVDALLEVSTIKEDNTDRIQVLDSPAAYVHDL
;
A
#
# COMPACT_ATOMS: atom_id res chain seq x y z
N MET A 1 -17.89 -45.45 -24.72
CA MET A 1 -18.84 -44.38 -24.30
C MET A 1 -18.00 -43.37 -23.52
N MET A 2 -17.87 -42.16 -24.06
CA MET A 2 -16.86 -41.18 -23.64
C MET A 2 -17.04 -40.71 -22.19
N MET A 3 -15.94 -40.64 -21.44
CA MET A 3 -15.82 -39.82 -20.24
C MET A 3 -15.86 -38.35 -20.67
N GLN A 4 -16.91 -37.63 -20.29
CA GLN A 4 -16.93 -36.17 -20.37
C GLN A 4 -16.11 -35.62 -19.21
N GLU A 5 -14.94 -35.05 -19.53
CA GLU A 5 -14.22 -34.14 -18.64
C GLU A 5 -15.10 -32.91 -18.39
N THR A 6 -15.60 -32.78 -17.16
CA THR A 6 -16.25 -31.58 -16.68
C THR A 6 -15.19 -30.47 -16.56
N LYS A 7 -15.08 -29.62 -17.59
CA LYS A 7 -14.32 -28.37 -17.50
C LYS A 7 -14.90 -27.52 -16.38
N GLU A 8 -14.18 -27.44 -15.24
CA GLU A 8 -14.39 -26.41 -14.24
C GLU A 8 -14.33 -25.03 -14.93
N LYS A 9 -15.48 -24.36 -15.00
CA LYS A 9 -15.53 -22.95 -15.38
C LYS A 9 -14.79 -22.17 -14.29
N LYS A 10 -13.58 -21.68 -14.58
CA LYS A 10 -12.92 -20.64 -13.77
C LYS A 10 -13.95 -19.55 -13.48
N ALA A 11 -14.31 -19.37 -12.21
CA ALA A 11 -15.17 -18.28 -11.76
C ALA A 11 -14.57 -16.96 -12.27
N LYS A 12 -15.41 -16.13 -12.88
CA LYS A 12 -15.00 -14.85 -13.45
C LYS A 12 -14.59 -13.95 -12.27
N VAL A 13 -13.31 -13.61 -12.15
CA VAL A 13 -12.81 -12.71 -11.11
C VAL A 13 -13.60 -11.42 -11.19
N SER A 14 -14.39 -11.12 -10.15
CA SER A 14 -15.14 -9.88 -10.04
C SER A 14 -14.15 -8.73 -9.85
N SER A 15 -14.45 -7.57 -10.43
CA SER A 15 -13.59 -6.38 -10.32
C SER A 15 -14.53 -5.20 -10.04
N PRO A 16 -14.74 -4.85 -8.76
CA PRO A 16 -15.73 -3.83 -8.40
C PRO A 16 -15.33 -2.46 -8.97
N SER A 17 -14.03 -2.16 -9.13
CA SER A 17 -13.58 -0.94 -9.82
C SER A 17 -14.03 -0.86 -11.29
N ARG A 18 -14.15 -2.00 -12.00
CA ARG A 18 -14.71 -2.02 -13.36
C ARG A 18 -16.21 -1.81 -13.38
N GLU A 19 -16.91 -2.26 -12.34
CA GLU A 19 -18.34 -2.01 -12.20
C GLU A 19 -18.59 -0.51 -11.99
N VAL A 20 -17.86 0.10 -11.06
CA VAL A 20 -17.84 1.56 -10.85
C VAL A 20 -17.55 2.31 -12.15
N TRP A 21 -16.55 1.88 -12.92
CA TRP A 21 -16.28 2.51 -14.21
C TRP A 21 -17.48 2.45 -15.15
N ARG A 22 -18.18 1.32 -15.24
CA ARG A 22 -19.35 1.17 -16.12
C ARG A 22 -20.52 2.03 -15.67
N THR A 23 -20.83 2.02 -14.37
CA THR A 23 -21.96 2.77 -13.80
C THR A 23 -21.73 4.28 -13.97
N GLN A 24 -20.53 4.78 -13.65
CA GLN A 24 -20.21 6.20 -13.79
C GLN A 24 -20.18 6.66 -15.25
N MET A 25 -19.61 5.87 -16.15
CA MET A 25 -19.66 6.17 -17.59
C MET A 25 -21.09 6.22 -18.13
N ALA A 26 -21.98 5.37 -17.63
CA ALA A 26 -23.39 5.38 -18.02
C ALA A 26 -24.14 6.62 -17.50
N LYS A 27 -23.78 7.12 -16.32
CA LYS A 27 -24.33 8.37 -15.76
C LYS A 27 -23.85 9.61 -16.53
N GLY A 28 -22.60 9.60 -17.03
CA GLY A 28 -22.03 10.69 -17.82
C GLY A 28 -21.77 11.99 -17.05
N ILE A 29 -21.84 11.97 -15.71
CA ILE A 29 -21.64 13.15 -14.84
C ILE A 29 -20.16 13.37 -14.53
N TYR A 30 -19.40 12.27 -14.41
CA TYR A 30 -17.98 12.25 -14.09
C TYR A 30 -17.24 11.34 -15.07
N THR A 31 -15.99 11.69 -15.37
CA THR A 31 -15.13 10.89 -16.26
C THR A 31 -14.09 10.13 -15.43
N PRO A 32 -14.25 8.81 -15.25
CA PRO A 32 -13.24 8.02 -14.55
C PRO A 32 -11.97 7.85 -15.38
N HIS A 33 -10.82 8.18 -14.79
CA HIS A 33 -9.49 8.04 -15.39
C HIS A 33 -8.83 6.73 -14.99
N ARG A 34 -8.29 6.00 -15.98
CA ARG A 34 -7.49 4.80 -15.74
C ARG A 34 -6.04 5.22 -15.54
N VAL A 35 -5.56 5.15 -14.31
CA VAL A 35 -4.21 5.60 -13.94
C VAL A 35 -3.46 4.53 -13.15
N SER A 36 -2.18 4.77 -12.91
CA SER A 36 -1.38 4.02 -11.96
C SER A 36 -0.93 4.95 -10.83
N ARG A 37 -1.25 4.59 -9.58
CA ARG A 37 -0.71 5.22 -8.38
C ARG A 37 0.69 4.70 -8.13
N ILE A 38 1.68 5.60 -8.15
CA ILE A 38 3.04 5.29 -7.75
C ILE A 38 3.19 5.66 -6.28
N THR A 39 3.67 4.72 -5.48
CA THR A 39 4.05 4.94 -4.08
C THR A 39 5.54 4.78 -3.95
N CYS A 40 6.23 5.82 -3.50
CA CYS A 40 7.67 5.85 -3.29
C CYS A 40 7.95 6.12 -1.81
N ILE A 41 8.49 5.12 -1.12
CA ILE A 41 8.86 5.15 0.29
C ILE A 41 10.38 5.32 0.35
N ILE A 42 10.85 6.52 0.65
CA ILE A 42 12.28 6.84 0.53
C ILE A 42 12.86 7.33 1.85
N ASN A 43 14.17 7.12 2.00
CA ASN A 43 14.91 7.80 3.04
C ASN A 43 14.76 9.32 2.89
N HIS A 44 14.51 10.02 3.99
CA HIS A 44 14.32 11.47 4.03
C HIS A 44 15.45 12.27 3.33
N LEU A 45 16.68 11.72 3.32
CA LEU A 45 17.83 12.33 2.63
C LEU A 45 17.70 12.39 1.10
N LEU A 46 16.77 11.65 0.50
CA LEU A 46 16.52 11.59 -0.94
C LEU A 46 15.32 12.45 -1.37
N LYS A 47 14.66 13.13 -0.42
CA LYS A 47 13.45 13.93 -0.63
C LYS A 47 13.60 14.93 -1.76
N ASP A 48 14.63 15.78 -1.71
CA ASP A 48 14.81 16.86 -2.68
C ASP A 48 14.98 16.36 -4.12
N LYS A 49 15.63 15.20 -4.31
CA LYS A 49 15.80 14.59 -5.64
C LYS A 49 14.47 14.15 -6.23
N ILE A 50 13.61 13.53 -5.42
CA ILE A 50 12.27 13.08 -5.85
C ILE A 50 11.37 14.28 -6.07
N SER A 51 11.33 15.23 -5.14
CA SER A 51 10.56 16.48 -5.27
C SER A 51 10.91 17.23 -6.56
N SER A 52 12.21 17.40 -6.87
CA SER A 52 12.64 18.07 -8.10
C SER A 52 12.15 17.34 -9.36
N PHE A 53 12.26 16.01 -9.38
CA PHE A 53 11.80 15.19 -10.50
C PHE A 53 10.28 15.24 -10.68
N LEU A 54 9.50 15.18 -9.60
CA LEU A 54 8.03 15.20 -9.68
C LEU A 54 7.51 16.57 -10.15
N ARG A 55 8.18 17.66 -9.77
CA ARG A 55 7.90 19.00 -10.35
C ARG A 55 8.19 19.05 -11.84
N GLU A 56 9.33 18.52 -12.28
CA GLU A 56 9.69 18.44 -13.70
C GLU A 56 8.70 17.59 -14.52
N LEU A 57 8.22 16.49 -13.91
CA LEU A 57 7.21 15.60 -14.48
C LEU A 57 5.83 16.27 -14.58
N GLY A 58 5.58 17.32 -13.78
CA GLY A 58 4.33 18.07 -13.78
C GLY A 58 3.19 17.41 -13.01
N VAL A 59 3.49 16.54 -12.03
CA VAL A 59 2.47 15.83 -11.24
C VAL A 59 2.27 16.43 -9.86
N ILE A 60 1.05 16.34 -9.33
CA ILE A 60 0.77 16.64 -7.93
C ILE A 60 1.14 15.42 -7.10
N ALA A 61 2.06 15.59 -6.15
CA ALA A 61 2.49 14.53 -5.26
C ALA A 61 2.01 14.78 -3.83
N TYR A 62 1.50 13.76 -3.17
CA TYR A 62 1.05 13.82 -1.79
C TYR A 62 2.08 13.14 -0.89
N ILE A 63 2.62 13.91 0.05
CA ILE A 63 3.68 13.47 0.95
C ILE A 63 3.08 13.12 2.30
N GLU A 64 3.36 11.92 2.77
CA GLU A 64 3.01 11.44 4.11
C GLU A 64 4.28 11.04 4.85
N PRO A 65 4.47 11.47 6.12
CA PRO A 65 5.59 11.00 6.92
C PRO A 65 5.35 9.57 7.41
N GLY A 66 6.42 8.78 7.52
CA GLY A 66 6.37 7.45 8.09
C GLY A 66 7.68 7.02 8.72
N ARG A 67 7.71 5.79 9.23
CA ARG A 67 8.96 5.15 9.67
C ARG A 67 9.08 3.75 9.07
N THR A 68 10.28 3.41 8.62
CA THR A 68 10.62 2.02 8.33
C THR A 68 11.18 1.35 9.57
N VAL A 69 10.85 0.08 9.76
CA VAL A 69 11.34 -0.72 10.89
C VAL A 69 12.35 -1.73 10.37
N ARG A 70 13.52 -1.80 11.00
CA ARG A 70 14.58 -2.77 10.66
C ARG A 70 15.10 -3.43 11.92
N GLU A 71 15.67 -4.61 11.77
CA GLU A 71 16.47 -5.20 12.84
C GLU A 71 17.83 -4.51 12.92
N PHE A 72 18.29 -4.25 14.14
CA PHE A 72 19.61 -3.72 14.42
C PHE A 72 20.39 -4.71 15.29
N LEU A 73 21.51 -5.18 14.75
CA LEU A 73 22.39 -6.16 15.38
C LEU A 73 23.46 -5.44 16.20
N LYS A 74 23.36 -5.57 17.53
CA LYS A 74 24.36 -5.08 18.50
C LYS A 74 25.25 -6.24 18.94
N PRO A 75 26.57 -6.04 19.09
CA PRO A 75 27.40 -7.05 19.75
C PRO A 75 26.92 -7.24 21.19
N GLN A 76 26.99 -8.48 21.69
CA GLN A 76 26.68 -8.74 23.08
C GLN A 76 27.64 -7.98 24.02
N PRO A 77 27.15 -7.46 25.16
CA PRO A 77 28.01 -6.83 26.16
C PRO A 77 28.99 -7.85 26.76
N PHE A 78 30.08 -7.34 27.33
CA PHE A 78 31.14 -8.14 28.01
C PHE A 78 31.84 -9.18 27.12
N GLY A 79 31.82 -9.02 25.80
CA GLY A 79 32.54 -9.91 24.87
C GLY A 79 31.91 -11.30 24.73
N LEU A 80 30.66 -11.47 25.16
CA LEU A 80 29.92 -12.71 24.94
C LEU A 80 29.72 -12.96 23.43
N PRO A 81 29.72 -14.22 22.98
CA PRO A 81 29.51 -14.54 21.58
C PRO A 81 28.07 -14.23 21.14
N GLY A 82 27.91 -13.71 19.91
CA GLY A 82 26.62 -13.46 19.28
C GLY A 82 26.21 -11.99 19.25
N ASN A 83 24.99 -11.75 18.77
CA ASN A 83 24.39 -10.41 18.66
C ASN A 83 23.08 -10.34 19.44
N VAL A 84 22.79 -9.17 20.00
CA VAL A 84 21.46 -8.78 20.46
C VAL A 84 20.72 -8.14 19.29
N VAL A 85 19.49 -8.58 19.04
CA VAL A 85 18.61 -7.98 18.04
C VAL A 85 17.71 -6.96 18.73
N SER A 86 17.74 -5.71 18.26
CA SER A 86 16.80 -4.67 18.65
C SER A 86 16.12 -4.10 17.41
N LEU A 87 14.93 -3.53 17.54
CA LEU A 87 14.32 -2.81 16.41
C LEU A 87 14.93 -1.42 16.30
N GLN A 88 15.07 -0.94 15.07
CA GLN A 88 15.49 0.41 14.75
C GLN A 88 14.48 1.03 13.79
N ASN A 89 13.98 2.20 14.19
CA ASN A 89 13.11 3.02 13.36
C ASN A 89 13.95 4.00 12.55
N SER A 90 13.62 4.18 11.27
CA SER A 90 14.22 5.20 10.42
C SER A 90 13.13 6.03 9.76
N PRO A 91 13.16 7.37 9.88
CA PRO A 91 12.16 8.23 9.26
C PRO A 91 12.24 8.12 7.73
N VAL A 92 11.08 8.15 7.09
CA VAL A 92 10.91 8.11 5.63
C VAL A 92 9.83 9.09 5.19
N ASP A 93 9.97 9.59 3.97
CA ASP A 93 8.89 10.29 3.28
C ASP A 93 8.22 9.34 2.30
N ILE A 94 6.89 9.37 2.28
CA ILE A 94 6.09 8.56 1.35
C ILE A 94 5.46 9.50 0.33
N PHE A 95 5.92 9.42 -0.91
CA PHE A 95 5.33 10.14 -2.03
C PHE A 95 4.28 9.27 -2.69
N ARG A 96 3.06 9.78 -2.83
CA ARG A 96 1.98 9.16 -3.61
C ARG A 96 1.50 10.13 -4.68
N PHE A 97 1.46 9.66 -5.92
CA PHE A 97 0.99 10.44 -7.06
C PHE A 97 0.47 9.50 -8.14
N THR A 98 -0.30 10.03 -9.09
CA THR A 98 -0.85 9.25 -10.20
C THR A 98 -0.24 9.68 -11.52
N VAL A 99 -0.09 8.71 -12.42
CA VAL A 99 0.38 8.90 -13.79
C VAL A 99 -0.45 8.05 -14.76
N PRO A 100 -0.47 8.37 -16.06
CA PRO A 100 -1.03 7.48 -17.07
C PRO A 100 -0.44 6.07 -16.98
N ARG A 101 -1.26 5.04 -17.18
CA ARG A 101 -0.84 3.63 -17.01
C ARG A 101 0.30 3.27 -17.97
N GLU A 102 0.29 3.86 -19.15
CA GLU A 102 1.24 3.65 -20.23
C GLU A 102 2.65 4.12 -19.85
N THR A 103 2.76 5.15 -19.02
CA THR A 103 4.03 5.78 -18.63
C THR A 103 4.50 5.34 -17.24
N SER A 104 3.65 4.68 -16.45
CA SER A 104 3.94 4.17 -15.11
C SER A 104 5.30 3.48 -14.98
N ARG A 105 5.64 2.61 -15.94
CA ARG A 105 6.91 1.88 -15.94
C ARG A 105 8.10 2.81 -16.08
N GLN A 106 8.05 3.74 -17.04
CA GLN A 106 9.14 4.67 -17.32
C GLN A 106 9.39 5.58 -16.11
N VAL A 107 8.32 6.03 -15.45
CA VAL A 107 8.40 6.84 -14.23
C VAL A 107 9.07 6.06 -13.09
N VAL A 108 8.66 4.81 -12.85
CA VAL A 108 9.30 3.95 -11.83
C VAL A 108 10.78 3.72 -12.15
N GLU A 109 11.12 3.42 -13.41
CA GLU A 109 12.52 3.22 -13.83
C GLU A 109 13.36 4.48 -13.65
N LYS A 110 12.82 5.66 -14.00
CA LYS A 110 13.48 6.95 -13.80
C LYS A 110 13.71 7.23 -12.31
N ILE A 111 12.70 7.00 -11.46
CA ILE A 111 12.81 7.14 -10.00
C ILE A 111 13.95 6.27 -9.47
N VAL A 112 13.98 4.99 -9.83
CA VAL A 112 15.02 4.05 -9.39
C VAL A 112 16.42 4.55 -9.75
N ARG A 113 16.59 5.13 -10.94
CA ARG A 113 17.89 5.68 -11.40
C ARG A 113 18.28 6.93 -10.62
N ILE A 114 17.42 7.95 -10.55
CA ILE A 114 17.79 9.25 -9.93
C ILE A 114 18.06 9.16 -8.42
N THR A 115 17.48 8.16 -7.75
CA THR A 115 17.64 7.92 -6.32
C THR A 115 18.57 6.75 -5.98
N ASP A 116 19.08 6.03 -6.98
CA ASP A 116 19.81 4.77 -6.86
C ASP A 116 19.11 3.74 -5.95
N LEU A 117 17.77 3.59 -6.05
CA LEU A 117 17.03 2.65 -5.18
C LEU A 117 17.48 1.19 -5.30
N HIS A 118 18.24 0.86 -6.35
CA HIS A 118 18.90 -0.45 -6.48
C HIS A 118 19.88 -0.74 -5.32
N ILE A 119 20.33 0.29 -4.59
CA ILE A 119 21.15 0.15 -3.39
C ILE A 119 20.24 -0.13 -2.18
N PRO A 120 20.37 -1.30 -1.51
CA PRO A 120 19.52 -1.64 -0.37
C PRO A 120 19.59 -0.61 0.77
N GLY A 121 18.44 -0.29 1.35
CA GLY A 121 18.27 0.71 2.41
C GLY A 121 17.88 2.11 1.93
N ARG A 122 17.83 2.36 0.61
CA ARG A 122 17.43 3.68 0.08
C ARG A 122 15.92 3.87 -0.01
N GLY A 123 15.16 2.79 -0.15
CA GLY A 123 13.70 2.84 -0.17
C GLY A 123 13.05 1.78 -1.05
N THR A 124 11.74 1.91 -1.18
CA THR A 124 10.86 1.03 -1.96
C THR A 124 10.03 1.90 -2.90
N VAL A 125 9.86 1.48 -4.15
CA VAL A 125 8.94 2.12 -5.09
C VAL A 125 8.06 1.08 -5.77
N PHE A 126 6.77 1.33 -5.88
CA PHE A 126 5.85 0.41 -6.55
C PHE A 126 4.67 1.13 -7.19
N SER A 127 3.99 0.44 -8.10
CA SER A 127 2.89 0.93 -8.90
C SER A 127 1.63 0.09 -8.70
N GLN A 128 0.49 0.75 -8.54
CA GLN A 128 -0.83 0.12 -8.40
C GLN A 128 -1.80 0.70 -9.42
N ASP A 129 -2.41 -0.17 -10.21
CA ASP A 129 -3.38 0.22 -11.23
C ASP A 129 -4.74 0.46 -10.61
N LEU A 130 -5.29 1.68 -10.76
CA LEU A 130 -6.56 2.07 -10.15
C LEU A 130 -7.44 2.91 -11.09
N MET A 131 -8.65 3.18 -10.62
CA MET A 131 -9.57 4.15 -11.21
C MET A 131 -9.52 5.44 -10.39
N GLU A 132 -9.44 6.59 -11.04
CA GLU A 132 -9.38 7.89 -10.38
C GLU A 132 -10.45 8.84 -10.93
N PHE A 133 -11.07 9.61 -10.04
CA PHE A 133 -11.93 10.74 -10.37
C PHE A 133 -11.23 12.01 -9.93
N SER A 134 -10.96 12.88 -10.90
CA SER A 134 -10.28 14.17 -10.75
C SER A 134 -10.79 15.13 -11.82
N LYS A 135 -10.48 16.43 -11.70
CA LYS A 135 -10.99 17.47 -12.61
C LYS A 135 -10.59 17.24 -14.07
N GLU A 136 -9.32 16.98 -14.30
CA GLU A 136 -8.73 16.85 -15.64
C GLU A 136 -7.82 15.61 -15.71
N PRO A 137 -7.73 14.96 -16.88
CA PRO A 137 -6.79 13.87 -17.11
C PRO A 137 -5.34 14.39 -17.08
N PHE A 138 -4.43 13.57 -16.56
CA PHE A 138 -3.03 13.92 -16.41
C PHE A 138 -2.32 13.95 -17.75
N ASP A 139 -1.68 15.07 -18.05
CA ASP A 139 -0.58 15.11 -19.01
C ASP A 139 0.73 15.22 -18.21
N ILE A 140 1.62 14.27 -18.40
CA ILE A 140 2.95 14.33 -17.78
C ILE A 140 3.92 14.92 -18.79
N ASN A 141 4.90 15.67 -18.32
CA ASN A 141 5.93 16.20 -19.21
C ASN A 141 6.80 15.05 -19.74
N PRO A 142 6.72 14.67 -21.03
CA PRO A 142 7.48 13.55 -21.56
C PRO A 142 8.99 13.84 -21.57
N ALA A 143 9.40 15.12 -21.59
CA ALA A 143 10.80 15.51 -21.54
C ALA A 143 11.46 15.11 -20.20
N ALA A 144 10.70 15.08 -19.10
CA ALA A 144 11.19 14.63 -17.80
C ALA A 144 11.56 13.12 -17.79
N LEU A 145 10.97 12.36 -18.70
CA LEU A 145 11.22 10.92 -18.87
C LEU A 145 12.37 10.62 -19.83
N ASP A 146 13.01 11.65 -20.41
CA ASP A 146 14.05 11.42 -21.39
C ASP A 146 15.25 10.66 -20.76
N ASN A 147 15.72 9.67 -21.50
CA ASN A 147 16.67 8.68 -21.06
C ASN A 147 18.07 9.12 -21.47
N GLY A 148 18.85 9.63 -20.51
CA GLY A 148 20.30 9.40 -20.57
C GLY A 148 20.57 7.89 -20.72
N ALA A 149 21.55 7.54 -21.55
CA ALA A 149 21.84 6.19 -22.09
C ALA A 149 21.46 5.00 -21.19
N ASN A 150 20.87 3.97 -21.82
CA ASN A 150 20.48 2.67 -21.25
C ASN A 150 21.37 2.20 -20.10
N ASP A 151 20.91 2.41 -18.87
CA ASP A 151 21.53 1.85 -17.68
C ASP A 151 20.78 0.57 -17.26
N HIS A 152 21.54 -0.49 -17.01
CA HIS A 152 21.02 -1.81 -16.60
C HIS A 152 20.45 -1.82 -15.16
N SER A 153 20.53 -0.70 -14.43
CA SER A 153 20.01 -0.53 -13.06
C SER A 153 18.50 -0.76 -12.89
N ALA A 154 17.72 -0.75 -13.98
CA ALA A 154 16.27 -1.03 -13.97
C ALA A 154 15.90 -2.54 -14.05
N GLN A 155 16.88 -3.45 -14.10
CA GLN A 155 16.63 -4.89 -14.30
C GLN A 155 15.94 -5.60 -13.12
N ASN A 156 15.86 -4.98 -11.94
CA ASN A 156 15.33 -5.60 -10.73
C ASN A 156 13.87 -5.21 -10.38
N ILE A 157 13.12 -4.63 -11.33
CA ILE A 157 11.69 -4.38 -11.11
C ILE A 157 10.93 -5.70 -11.12
N VAL A 158 10.38 -6.05 -9.96
CA VAL A 158 9.60 -7.27 -9.73
C VAL A 158 8.15 -7.01 -10.09
N LYS A 159 7.48 -8.02 -10.66
CA LYS A 159 6.04 -8.02 -10.96
C LYS A 159 5.32 -8.99 -10.04
N LYS A 160 3.98 -8.93 -10.03
CA LYS A 160 3.13 -9.82 -9.20
C LYS A 160 3.45 -9.66 -7.71
N LEU A 161 3.33 -8.43 -7.25
CA LEU A 161 3.49 -8.09 -5.86
C LEU A 161 2.10 -7.86 -5.25
N SER A 162 2.00 -8.01 -3.94
CA SER A 162 0.83 -7.66 -3.14
C SER A 162 1.24 -6.64 -2.10
N TYR A 163 0.41 -5.61 -1.96
CA TYR A 163 0.54 -4.61 -0.92
C TYR A 163 -0.50 -4.90 0.17
N VAL A 164 -0.01 -5.32 1.33
CA VAL A 164 -0.82 -5.68 2.49
C VAL A 164 -0.80 -4.51 3.47
N ILE A 165 -1.99 -4.02 3.82
CA ILE A 165 -2.20 -2.93 4.75
C ILE A 165 -2.89 -3.51 5.99
N CYS A 166 -2.25 -3.37 7.15
CA CYS A 166 -2.78 -3.76 8.45
C CYS A 166 -3.08 -2.51 9.26
N VAL A 167 -4.35 -2.25 9.53
CA VAL A 167 -4.79 -1.14 10.38
C VAL A 167 -4.98 -1.66 11.80
N LEU A 168 -4.23 -1.12 12.76
CA LEU A 168 -4.19 -1.59 14.13
C LEU A 168 -4.75 -0.54 15.09
N SER A 169 -5.62 -0.98 15.99
CA SER A 169 -6.32 -0.09 16.93
C SER A 169 -5.69 -0.03 18.33
N VAL A 170 -4.67 -0.86 18.59
CA VAL A 170 -4.00 -0.94 19.90
C VAL A 170 -2.60 -0.33 19.80
N PRO A 171 -2.27 0.72 20.58
CA PRO A 171 -0.95 1.35 20.55
C PRO A 171 0.20 0.37 20.75
N GLY A 172 1.30 0.56 20.00
CA GLY A 172 2.48 -0.31 20.02
C GLY A 172 2.32 -1.63 19.25
N SER A 173 1.13 -1.96 18.74
CA SER A 173 0.90 -3.19 17.98
C SER A 173 1.59 -3.17 16.61
N GLY A 174 1.80 -2.00 16.02
CA GLY A 174 2.47 -1.83 14.73
C GLY A 174 3.95 -2.18 14.79
N GLU A 175 4.63 -1.86 15.89
CA GLU A 175 6.03 -2.27 16.07
C GLU A 175 6.15 -3.77 16.32
N ASN A 176 5.19 -4.36 17.04
CA ASN A 176 5.11 -5.81 17.22
C ASN A 176 4.87 -6.53 15.88
N LEU A 177 3.91 -6.07 15.09
CA LEU A 177 3.60 -6.64 13.78
C LEU A 177 4.77 -6.47 12.79
N ALA A 178 5.46 -5.32 12.82
CA ALA A 178 6.66 -5.09 12.03
C ALA A 178 7.78 -6.08 12.40
N ARG A 179 7.96 -6.40 13.69
CA ARG A 179 8.90 -7.46 14.12
C ARG A 179 8.53 -8.81 13.53
N ILE A 180 7.26 -9.21 13.66
CA ILE A 180 6.76 -10.47 13.10
C ILE A 180 7.03 -10.53 11.58
N ALA A 181 6.77 -9.43 10.87
CA ALA A 181 7.06 -9.34 9.44
C ALA A 181 8.56 -9.52 9.12
N LEU A 182 9.45 -8.91 9.91
CA LEU A 182 10.89 -9.08 9.78
C LEU A 182 11.35 -10.52 10.08
N ASP A 183 10.79 -11.16 11.11
CA ASP A 183 11.06 -12.56 11.49
C ASP A 183 10.64 -13.55 10.39
N LEU A 184 9.52 -13.25 9.72
CA LEU A 184 9.03 -13.99 8.55
C LEU A 184 9.88 -13.74 7.29
N GLY A 185 10.79 -12.77 7.31
CA GLY A 185 11.64 -12.40 6.16
C GLY A 185 10.89 -11.64 5.08
N ILE A 186 9.81 -10.94 5.44
CA ILE A 186 9.11 -10.00 4.56
C ILE A 186 10.01 -8.78 4.31
N CYS A 187 9.78 -8.05 3.21
CA CYS A 187 10.45 -6.77 2.93
C CYS A 187 10.32 -5.76 4.08
N VAL A 188 11.13 -4.70 4.04
CA VAL A 188 11.19 -3.69 5.10
C VAL A 188 9.79 -3.12 5.41
N PRO A 189 9.24 -3.34 6.62
CA PRO A 189 7.93 -2.82 6.98
C PRO A 189 7.94 -1.29 7.07
N LEU A 190 6.88 -0.67 6.56
CA LEU A 190 6.57 0.73 6.78
C LEU A 190 5.47 0.85 7.84
N VAL A 191 5.63 1.78 8.77
CA VAL A 191 4.62 2.12 9.78
C VAL A 191 4.23 3.58 9.62
N THR A 192 2.93 3.85 9.48
CA THR A 192 2.34 5.19 9.51
C THR A 192 1.29 5.30 10.62
N PHE A 193 0.82 6.51 10.88
CA PHE A 193 -0.22 6.80 11.85
C PHE A 193 -1.41 7.45 11.16
N ALA A 194 -2.60 7.09 11.58
CA ALA A 194 -3.84 7.66 11.08
C ALA A 194 -4.87 7.78 12.21
N THR A 195 -5.92 8.55 11.97
CA THR A 195 -7.10 8.58 12.84
C THR A 195 -8.17 7.68 12.24
N GLY A 196 -8.74 6.79 13.05
CA GLY A 196 -9.84 5.92 12.65
C GLY A 196 -11.19 6.63 12.77
N ASN A 197 -11.93 6.65 11.68
CA ASN A 197 -13.30 7.12 11.58
C ASN A 197 -14.22 5.90 11.62
N ASP A 198 -14.32 5.31 12.81
CA ASP A 198 -15.11 4.10 13.08
C ASP A 198 -16.49 4.44 13.66
N ILE A 199 -17.34 3.42 13.83
CA ILE A 199 -18.55 3.45 14.67
C ILE A 199 -18.29 3.96 16.10
N ARG A 200 -17.03 4.11 16.52
CA ARG A 200 -16.59 4.70 17.79
C ARG A 200 -17.39 5.94 18.17
N ASP A 201 -17.64 6.83 17.22
CA ASP A 201 -18.34 8.08 17.50
C ASP A 201 -19.85 7.88 17.76
N GLN A 202 -20.41 6.74 17.34
CA GLN A 202 -21.77 6.30 17.64
C GLN A 202 -21.89 5.51 18.96
N LEU A 203 -20.77 5.08 19.57
CA LEU A 203 -20.76 4.21 20.77
C LEU A 203 -20.94 4.96 22.11
N GLY A 204 -21.23 6.26 22.11
CA GLY A 204 -21.48 7.03 23.33
C GLY A 204 -20.32 6.96 24.34
N LEU A 205 -20.61 6.62 25.60
CA LEU A 205 -19.60 6.50 26.68
C LEU A 205 -18.55 5.41 26.41
N ILE A 206 -18.91 4.35 25.66
CA ILE A 206 -18.01 3.21 25.38
C ILE A 206 -16.82 3.65 24.50
N ARG A 207 -16.95 4.77 23.76
CA ARG A 207 -15.90 5.33 22.90
C ARG A 207 -14.56 5.58 23.59
N ILE A 208 -14.56 5.77 24.91
CA ILE A 208 -13.35 6.02 25.71
C ILE A 208 -12.41 4.80 25.71
N THR A 209 -12.94 3.60 25.49
CA THR A 209 -12.17 2.35 25.47
C THR A 209 -11.47 2.08 24.13
N ILE A 210 -11.79 2.84 23.08
CA ILE A 210 -11.25 2.66 21.73
C ILE A 210 -10.38 3.87 21.39
N SER A 211 -9.12 3.61 21.04
CA SER A 211 -8.21 4.67 20.58
C SER A 211 -8.69 5.23 19.23
N PRO A 212 -8.78 6.57 19.09
CA PRO A 212 -8.97 7.19 17.78
C PRO A 212 -7.72 7.06 16.90
N GLU A 213 -6.54 7.05 17.51
CA GLU A 213 -5.27 6.86 16.80
C GLU A 213 -5.08 5.38 16.44
N LYS A 214 -4.71 5.15 15.18
CA LYS A 214 -4.42 3.85 14.58
C LYS A 214 -2.97 3.81 14.10
N GLU A 215 -2.34 2.67 14.28
CA GLU A 215 -1.04 2.36 13.66
C GLU A 215 -1.29 1.56 12.39
N ILE A 216 -0.76 2.00 11.26
CA ILE A 216 -0.91 1.29 9.99
C ILE A 216 0.43 0.67 9.61
N VAL A 217 0.45 -0.65 9.45
CA VAL A 217 1.62 -1.38 8.95
C VAL A 217 1.40 -1.73 7.48
N HIS A 218 2.41 -1.38 6.68
CA HIS A 218 2.43 -1.45 5.24
C HIS A 218 3.51 -2.45 4.82
N LEU A 219 3.10 -3.53 4.17
CA LEU A 219 3.98 -4.62 3.75
C LEU A 219 3.83 -4.85 2.24
N VAL A 220 4.94 -4.88 1.51
CA VAL A 220 4.93 -5.26 0.09
C VAL A 220 5.68 -6.57 -0.06
N MET A 221 5.06 -7.56 -0.70
CA MET A 221 5.59 -8.92 -0.81
C MET A 221 5.20 -9.57 -2.14
N PRO A 222 5.83 -10.67 -2.56
CA PRO A 222 5.37 -11.45 -3.70
C PRO A 222 3.92 -11.93 -3.51
N GLU A 223 3.10 -11.82 -4.54
CA GLU A 223 1.67 -12.20 -4.52
C GLU A 223 1.46 -13.68 -4.16
N GLN A 224 2.39 -14.56 -4.56
CA GLN A 224 2.32 -15.98 -4.25
C GLN A 224 2.43 -16.30 -2.75
N ASP A 225 3.07 -15.42 -1.96
CA ASP A 225 3.32 -15.65 -0.54
C ASP A 225 2.25 -14.96 0.34
N SER A 226 1.41 -14.10 -0.25
CA SER A 226 0.57 -13.15 0.51
C SER A 226 -0.50 -13.85 1.34
N ASP A 227 -1.21 -14.83 0.80
CA ASP A 227 -2.31 -15.52 1.51
C ASP A 227 -1.83 -16.24 2.77
N SER A 228 -0.70 -16.95 2.68
CA SER A 228 -0.11 -17.66 3.83
C SER A 228 0.42 -16.68 4.89
N ILE A 229 1.06 -15.60 4.45
CA ILE A 229 1.54 -14.56 5.37
C ILE A 229 0.37 -13.83 6.04
N ILE A 230 -0.68 -13.47 5.31
CA ILE A 230 -1.86 -12.77 5.86
C ILE A 230 -2.49 -13.58 6.98
N LYS A 231 -2.64 -14.91 6.82
CA LYS A 231 -3.14 -15.79 7.89
C LYS A 231 -2.29 -15.71 9.16
N LEU A 232 -0.96 -15.79 9.01
CA LEU A 232 -0.04 -15.65 10.14
C LEU A 232 -0.14 -14.27 10.79
N LEU A 233 -0.28 -13.20 10.01
CA LEU A 233 -0.43 -11.84 10.54
C LEU A 233 -1.74 -11.69 11.31
N ILE A 234 -2.86 -12.24 10.81
CA ILE A 234 -4.16 -12.23 11.50
C ILE A 234 -4.04 -12.91 12.87
N GLU A 235 -3.45 -14.10 12.91
CA GLU A 235 -3.28 -14.87 14.15
C GLU A 235 -2.34 -14.15 15.14
N GLN A 236 -1.19 -13.67 14.68
CA GLN A 236 -0.17 -13.07 15.55
C GLN A 236 -0.59 -11.69 16.07
N ALA A 237 -1.25 -10.87 15.25
CA ALA A 237 -1.79 -9.58 15.67
C ALA A 237 -3.17 -9.69 16.36
N ARG A 238 -3.76 -10.90 16.37
CA ARG A 238 -5.10 -11.18 16.91
C ARG A 238 -6.18 -10.31 16.27
N LEU A 239 -6.09 -10.10 14.96
CA LEU A 239 -7.08 -9.30 14.21
C LEU A 239 -8.46 -9.95 14.20
N ASP A 240 -8.53 -11.24 14.55
CA ASP A 240 -9.74 -12.02 14.76
C ASP A 240 -10.58 -11.59 15.98
N ARG A 241 -10.10 -10.64 16.77
CA ARG A 241 -10.82 -10.14 17.95
C ARG A 241 -11.40 -8.74 17.72
N PRO A 242 -12.57 -8.44 18.33
CA PRO A 242 -13.20 -7.14 18.17
C PRO A 242 -12.30 -6.01 18.65
N GLY A 243 -12.27 -4.91 17.90
CA GLY A 243 -11.51 -3.71 18.22
C GLY A 243 -9.98 -3.85 18.06
N ARG A 244 -9.47 -4.91 17.42
CA ARG A 244 -8.02 -5.06 17.16
C ARG A 244 -7.58 -4.38 15.86
N GLY A 245 -8.50 -4.25 14.91
CA GLY A 245 -8.23 -3.63 13.62
C GLY A 245 -8.67 -4.53 12.47
N TYR A 246 -8.12 -4.29 11.29
CA TYR A 246 -8.45 -5.03 10.07
C TYR A 246 -7.24 -5.06 9.13
N ILE A 247 -7.26 -5.98 8.18
CA ILE A 247 -6.18 -6.17 7.20
C ILE A 247 -6.79 -6.34 5.81
N TYR A 248 -6.16 -5.73 4.81
CA TYR A 248 -6.57 -5.91 3.42
C TYR A 248 -5.37 -5.90 2.50
N GLN A 249 -5.51 -6.50 1.32
CA GLN A 249 -4.46 -6.55 0.31
C GLN A 249 -4.92 -5.93 -1.00
N THR A 250 -4.03 -5.16 -1.62
CA THR A 250 -4.23 -4.55 -2.93
C THR A 250 -3.14 -5.03 -3.89
N PRO A 251 -3.48 -5.24 -5.19
CA PRO A 251 -2.51 -5.72 -6.16
C PRO A 251 -1.48 -4.63 -6.48
N VAL A 252 -0.25 -5.07 -6.75
CA VAL A 252 0.86 -4.22 -7.18
C VAL A 252 1.35 -4.72 -8.54
N SER A 253 1.26 -3.87 -9.56
CA SER A 253 1.59 -4.24 -10.94
C SER A 253 3.09 -4.48 -11.10
N MET A 254 3.90 -3.62 -10.49
CA MET A 254 5.36 -3.70 -10.49
C MET A 254 5.98 -2.85 -9.37
N GLY A 255 7.20 -3.18 -8.96
CA GLY A 255 7.97 -2.36 -8.02
C GLY A 255 9.38 -2.86 -7.77
N LEU A 256 10.18 -2.03 -7.09
CA LEU A 256 11.48 -2.36 -6.53
C LEU A 256 11.38 -2.22 -5.01
N LEU A 257 11.68 -3.30 -4.28
CA LEU A 257 11.50 -3.38 -2.84
C LEU A 257 12.82 -3.22 -2.10
N ASP A 258 12.82 -2.47 -1.00
CA ASP A 258 13.95 -2.46 -0.07
C ASP A 258 14.07 -3.82 0.61
N THR A 259 15.20 -4.49 0.38
CA THR A 259 15.52 -5.78 0.97
C THR A 259 16.38 -5.66 2.22
N ARG A 260 16.78 -4.45 2.66
CA ARG A 260 17.68 -4.27 3.81
C ARG A 260 16.94 -4.42 5.15
N LEU A 261 16.66 -5.68 5.52
CA LEU A 261 15.94 -6.03 6.75
C LEU A 261 16.76 -5.79 8.01
N LYS A 262 18.09 -6.00 7.94
CA LYS A 262 19.01 -5.92 9.08
C LYS A 262 20.08 -4.86 8.87
N THR A 263 20.41 -4.15 9.95
CA THR A 263 21.47 -3.14 10.04
C THR A 263 22.41 -3.46 11.21
N GLY A 264 23.66 -3.00 11.16
CA GLY A 264 24.66 -3.21 12.22
C GLY A 264 25.91 -3.93 11.74
N LYS A 265 26.70 -4.46 12.68
CA LYS A 265 28.00 -5.09 12.39
C LYS A 265 27.77 -6.42 11.67
N GLN A 266 28.05 -6.44 10.37
CA GLN A 266 27.99 -7.67 9.58
C GLN A 266 29.31 -8.44 9.66
N ARG A 267 29.21 -9.77 9.63
CA ARG A 267 30.37 -10.67 9.70
C ARG A 267 31.01 -10.92 8.33
N TYR A 268 30.24 -10.74 7.27
CA TYR A 268 30.63 -10.98 5.88
C TYR A 268 30.54 -9.67 5.07
N ALA A 269 31.28 -9.61 3.96
CA ALA A 269 31.28 -8.44 3.08
C ALA A 269 29.94 -8.27 2.33
N ALA A 270 29.28 -9.38 1.99
CA ALA A 270 27.93 -9.39 1.43
C ALA A 270 26.91 -9.83 2.48
N SER A 271 25.75 -9.16 2.52
CA SER A 271 24.66 -9.50 3.43
C SER A 271 23.85 -10.70 2.94
N MET A 272 23.11 -11.38 3.84
CA MET A 272 22.21 -12.47 3.45
C MET A 272 21.16 -11.98 2.46
N GLU A 273 20.68 -10.76 2.63
CA GLU A 273 19.71 -10.10 1.76
C GLU A 273 20.28 -9.86 0.36
N GLN A 274 21.56 -9.47 0.26
CA GLN A 274 22.26 -9.34 -1.03
C GLN A 274 22.45 -10.69 -1.73
N ILE A 275 22.74 -11.75 -0.97
CA ILE A 275 22.84 -13.12 -1.50
C ILE A 275 21.47 -13.58 -2.01
N ILE A 276 20.40 -13.37 -1.22
CA ILE A 276 19.03 -13.72 -1.59
C ILE A 276 18.61 -12.97 -2.86
N ALA A 277 18.82 -11.65 -2.91
CA ALA A 277 18.47 -10.84 -4.08
C ALA A 277 19.21 -11.31 -5.35
N ALA A 278 20.49 -11.69 -5.23
CA ALA A 278 21.24 -12.28 -6.34
C ALA A 278 20.65 -13.63 -6.78
N ILE A 279 20.24 -14.50 -5.84
CA ILE A 279 19.60 -15.78 -6.17
C ILE A 279 18.23 -15.57 -6.82
N ASP A 280 17.41 -14.64 -6.32
CA ASP A 280 16.10 -14.35 -6.92
C ASP A 280 16.26 -13.85 -8.35
N SER A 281 17.28 -13.01 -8.61
CA SER A 281 17.64 -12.58 -9.97
C SER A 281 18.05 -13.78 -10.84
N LEU A 282 18.92 -14.66 -10.33
CA LEU A 282 19.35 -15.89 -11.03
C LEU A 282 18.20 -16.88 -11.29
N LYS A 283 17.20 -16.93 -10.40
CA LYS A 283 16.04 -17.82 -10.50
C LYS A 283 14.84 -17.18 -11.19
N ALA A 284 14.96 -15.91 -11.59
CA ALA A 284 13.87 -15.11 -12.17
C ALA A 284 12.60 -15.10 -11.29
N GLY A 285 12.77 -15.02 -9.96
CA GLY A 285 11.67 -14.96 -8.99
C GLY A 285 11.99 -15.58 -7.63
N THR A 286 11.01 -15.55 -6.74
CA THR A 286 11.11 -16.01 -5.33
C THR A 286 10.58 -17.42 -5.09
N SER A 287 10.08 -18.12 -6.13
CA SER A 287 9.44 -19.44 -6.03
C SER A 287 10.33 -20.57 -5.50
N TRP A 288 11.65 -20.38 -5.49
CA TRP A 288 12.59 -21.34 -4.91
C TRP A 288 12.57 -21.34 -3.36
N ARG A 289 11.97 -20.32 -2.73
CA ARG A 289 11.89 -20.15 -1.28
C ARG A 289 10.79 -21.02 -0.67
N LYS A 290 11.00 -22.34 -0.59
CA LYS A 290 10.00 -23.33 -0.15
C LYS A 290 9.56 -23.28 1.32
N ARG A 291 10.02 -22.31 2.13
CA ARG A 291 9.87 -22.38 3.61
C ARG A 291 8.43 -22.15 4.10
N LEU A 292 7.55 -21.59 3.28
CA LEU A 292 6.14 -21.34 3.65
C LEU A 292 5.18 -22.45 3.14
N ASP A 293 5.59 -23.25 2.16
CA ASP A 293 4.72 -24.27 1.53
C ASP A 293 4.84 -25.67 2.16
N ALA A 294 5.83 -25.91 3.02
CA ALA A 294 6.29 -27.27 3.31
C ALA A 294 5.70 -27.96 4.56
N GLU A 295 4.90 -27.30 5.40
CA GLU A 295 4.40 -27.93 6.65
C GLU A 295 2.86 -27.88 6.84
N GLY A 296 2.09 -27.33 5.89
CA GLY A 296 0.63 -27.22 6.01
C GLY A 296 -0.20 -27.73 4.82
N ALA A 297 0.44 -28.21 3.74
CA ALA A 297 -0.26 -28.63 2.52
C ALA A 297 -0.95 -30.01 2.61
N GLY A 298 -1.20 -30.51 3.82
CA GLY A 298 -2.05 -31.66 4.09
C GLY A 298 -3.31 -31.21 4.82
N GLN A 299 -4.43 -31.12 4.09
CA GLN A 299 -5.78 -30.80 4.57
C GLN A 299 -6.15 -29.30 4.72
N ALA A 300 -6.45 -28.64 3.59
CA ALA A 300 -7.60 -27.74 3.43
C ALA A 300 -7.68 -27.19 1.99
N GLN A 301 -8.14 -28.03 1.04
CA GLN A 301 -8.86 -27.50 -0.12
C GLN A 301 -10.26 -27.09 0.37
N GLY A 302 -10.42 -25.86 0.85
CA GLY A 302 -11.69 -25.36 1.33
C GLY A 302 -11.60 -23.88 1.72
N SER A 303 -12.29 -23.04 0.94
CA SER A 303 -12.57 -21.60 1.13
C SER A 303 -11.41 -20.69 1.55
N THR A 304 -11.07 -19.72 0.71
CA THR A 304 -10.26 -18.56 1.11
C THR A 304 -10.84 -17.97 2.40
N LEU A 305 -10.01 -17.80 3.43
CA LEU A 305 -10.40 -17.31 4.76
C LEU A 305 -10.80 -15.81 4.76
N LEU A 306 -10.67 -15.18 3.59
CA LEU A 306 -10.88 -13.75 3.36
C LEU A 306 -12.09 -13.62 2.44
N PRO A 307 -13.18 -12.95 2.86
CA PRO A 307 -14.26 -12.55 1.98
C PRO A 307 -13.66 -11.93 0.70
N GLN A 308 -13.97 -12.55 -0.43
CA GLN A 308 -13.43 -12.16 -1.73
C GLN A 308 -14.30 -11.06 -2.33
N ASP A 309 -13.63 -10.04 -2.88
CA ASP A 309 -14.16 -8.87 -3.58
C ASP A 309 -14.44 -7.63 -2.71
N ASN A 310 -13.40 -7.06 -2.08
CA ASN A 310 -13.45 -5.69 -1.56
C ASN A 310 -12.81 -4.71 -2.56
N CYS A 311 -13.01 -3.41 -2.31
CA CYS A 311 -12.27 -2.32 -2.93
C CYS A 311 -11.66 -1.42 -1.84
N GLU A 312 -10.45 -0.96 -2.08
CA GLU A 312 -9.92 0.24 -1.42
C GLU A 312 -10.50 1.46 -2.12
N ILE A 313 -11.23 2.29 -1.38
CA ILE A 313 -11.59 3.63 -1.81
C ILE A 313 -10.72 4.61 -1.02
N SER A 314 -10.02 5.49 -1.72
CA SER A 314 -9.20 6.54 -1.12
C SER A 314 -9.65 7.91 -1.60
N ILE A 315 -9.86 8.83 -0.67
CA ILE A 315 -10.25 10.21 -0.94
C ILE A 315 -9.11 11.10 -0.49
N ILE A 316 -8.74 12.06 -1.33
CA ILE A 316 -7.84 13.15 -0.98
C ILE A 316 -8.64 14.44 -1.13
N SER A 317 -8.67 15.23 -0.07
CA SER A 317 -9.43 16.48 0.04
C SER A 317 -8.75 17.41 1.04
N ASP A 318 -9.14 18.68 1.06
CA ASP A 318 -8.87 19.58 2.17
C ASP A 318 -9.37 19.03 3.53
N GLU A 319 -8.70 19.43 4.60
CA GLU A 319 -9.02 18.98 5.96
C GLU A 319 -10.41 19.44 6.44
N ASP A 320 -10.93 20.57 5.96
CA ASP A 320 -12.20 21.15 6.41
C ASP A 320 -13.43 20.32 5.98
N ARG A 321 -13.28 19.47 4.97
CA ARG A 321 -14.35 18.60 4.44
C ARG A 321 -14.40 17.20 5.06
N ILE A 322 -13.47 16.86 5.94
CA ILE A 322 -13.36 15.51 6.51
C ILE A 322 -14.70 15.01 7.06
N GLU A 323 -15.46 15.87 7.74
CA GLU A 323 -16.70 15.48 8.41
C GLU A 323 -17.82 15.19 7.40
N LYS A 324 -17.95 16.01 6.35
CA LYS A 324 -18.94 15.78 5.29
C LYS A 324 -18.67 14.49 4.52
N LEU A 325 -17.39 14.24 4.20
CA LEU A 325 -16.97 13.01 3.52
C LEU A 325 -17.21 11.78 4.40
N ARG A 326 -16.97 11.91 5.70
CA ARG A 326 -17.21 10.85 6.69
C ARG A 326 -18.71 10.53 6.81
N GLU A 327 -19.56 11.55 6.91
CA GLU A 327 -21.02 11.40 6.96
C GLU A 327 -21.54 10.69 5.69
N ALA A 328 -21.10 11.12 4.50
CA ALA A 328 -21.50 10.49 3.24
C ALA A 328 -21.15 9.00 3.17
N CYS A 329 -19.96 8.60 3.61
CA CYS A 329 -19.60 7.18 3.70
C CYS A 329 -20.49 6.42 4.69
N LEU A 330 -20.76 7.02 5.85
CA LEU A 330 -21.51 6.38 6.94
C LEU A 330 -22.98 6.16 6.60
N GLU A 331 -23.61 7.10 5.87
CA GLU A 331 -24.99 6.98 5.40
C GLU A 331 -25.20 5.75 4.49
N VAL A 332 -24.17 5.39 3.73
CA VAL A 332 -24.14 4.20 2.85
C VAL A 332 -23.69 2.93 3.59
N GLY A 333 -23.36 3.04 4.88
CA GLY A 333 -22.92 1.92 5.71
C GLY A 333 -21.44 1.58 5.57
N ALA A 334 -20.64 2.44 4.93
CA ALA A 334 -19.20 2.27 4.87
C ALA A 334 -18.54 2.79 6.15
N THR A 335 -17.86 1.88 6.86
CA THR A 335 -17.18 2.16 8.13
C THR A 335 -15.73 1.69 8.07
N GLY A 336 -14.92 2.06 9.06
CA GLY A 336 -13.52 1.63 9.08
C GLY A 336 -12.56 2.56 8.34
N ALA A 337 -12.98 3.77 7.97
CA ALA A 337 -12.10 4.69 7.25
C ALA A 337 -10.93 5.12 8.14
N THR A 338 -9.71 5.11 7.60
CA THR A 338 -8.54 5.70 8.25
C THR A 338 -8.15 6.98 7.53
N THR A 339 -7.94 8.06 8.29
CA THR A 339 -7.56 9.36 7.75
C THR A 339 -6.19 9.76 8.24
N SER A 340 -5.29 10.10 7.32
CA SER A 340 -3.97 10.68 7.62
C SER A 340 -3.82 12.05 6.99
N ARG A 341 -2.99 12.90 7.61
CA ARG A 341 -2.64 14.21 7.05
C ARG A 341 -1.56 14.04 6.00
N ILE A 342 -1.70 14.78 4.90
CA ILE A 342 -0.78 14.75 3.78
C ILE A 342 -0.42 16.18 3.37
N THR A 343 0.79 16.36 2.85
CA THR A 343 1.24 17.63 2.30
C THR A 343 1.28 17.51 0.79
N PRO A 344 0.47 18.28 0.04
CA PRO A 344 0.56 18.32 -1.41
C PRO A 344 1.82 19.09 -1.84
N GLU A 345 2.53 18.53 -2.81
CA GLU A 345 3.60 19.18 -3.54
C GLU A 345 3.09 19.47 -4.95
N VAL A 346 2.86 20.76 -5.22
CA VAL A 346 2.34 21.28 -6.50
C VAL A 346 3.43 22.10 -7.18
N THR A 347 3.46 22.05 -8.52
CA THR A 347 4.48 22.69 -9.35
C THR A 347 4.49 24.22 -9.23
N ASP A 348 3.33 24.88 -9.05
CA ASP A 348 3.20 26.34 -9.20
C ASP A 348 2.27 27.06 -8.20
N ALA A 349 1.81 26.40 -7.12
CA ALA A 349 0.92 27.03 -6.14
C ALA A 349 1.45 26.90 -4.72
N GLU A 350 1.44 28.00 -3.96
CA GLU A 350 1.40 27.95 -2.49
C GLU A 350 0.13 27.21 -2.08
N VAL A 351 0.22 25.89 -1.87
CA VAL A 351 -0.90 25.18 -1.26
C VAL A 351 -0.92 25.54 0.22
N SER A 352 -1.78 26.50 0.55
CA SER A 352 -1.96 27.03 1.91
C SER A 352 -2.67 26.06 2.85
N SER A 353 -3.27 24.96 2.37
CA SER A 353 -4.12 24.08 3.16
C SER A 353 -3.47 22.72 3.42
N THR A 354 -3.48 22.30 4.69
CA THR A 354 -3.25 20.92 5.09
C THR A 354 -4.33 20.06 4.41
N MET A 355 -3.91 19.01 3.70
CA MET A 355 -4.83 18.06 3.09
C MET A 355 -4.90 16.78 3.92
N ILE A 356 -5.94 16.01 3.68
CA ILE A 356 -6.12 14.69 4.26
C ILE A 356 -6.22 13.63 3.16
N ARG A 357 -5.76 12.42 3.49
CA ARG A 357 -6.07 11.21 2.77
C ARG A 357 -6.91 10.32 3.67
N SER A 358 -8.16 10.09 3.28
CA SER A 358 -9.00 9.06 3.89
C SER A 358 -8.97 7.79 3.02
N ALA A 359 -8.85 6.63 3.64
CA ALA A 359 -8.87 5.34 2.94
C ALA A 359 -9.74 4.35 3.69
N ILE A 360 -10.56 3.60 2.95
CA ILE A 360 -11.53 2.65 3.48
C ILE A 360 -11.55 1.39 2.61
N SER A 361 -11.65 0.23 3.24
CA SER A 361 -11.93 -1.04 2.54
C SER A 361 -13.43 -1.29 2.56
N VAL A 362 -14.03 -1.35 1.37
CA VAL A 362 -15.48 -1.47 1.19
C VAL A 362 -15.80 -2.78 0.47
N PRO A 363 -16.82 -3.54 0.89
CA PRO A 363 -17.30 -4.70 0.12
C PRO A 363 -17.76 -4.31 -1.29
N ALA A 364 -17.59 -5.20 -2.27
CA ALA A 364 -17.99 -4.96 -3.67
C ALA A 364 -19.41 -4.41 -3.79
N GLY A 365 -20.36 -4.99 -3.04
CA GLY A 365 -21.78 -4.62 -3.09
C GLY A 365 -22.06 -3.17 -2.67
N LEU A 366 -21.21 -2.55 -1.84
CA LEU A 366 -21.35 -1.16 -1.40
C LEU A 366 -20.47 -0.18 -2.18
N THR A 367 -19.59 -0.68 -3.05
CA THR A 367 -18.55 0.15 -3.67
C THR A 367 -19.14 1.24 -4.57
N ASN A 368 -20.17 0.93 -5.37
CA ASN A 368 -20.83 1.92 -6.22
C ASN A 368 -21.49 3.03 -5.40
N ASP A 369 -22.26 2.65 -4.38
CA ASP A 369 -23.04 3.58 -3.57
C ASP A 369 -22.12 4.54 -2.79
N VAL A 370 -20.99 4.04 -2.27
CA VAL A 370 -20.00 4.87 -1.59
C VAL A 370 -19.35 5.85 -2.56
N VAL A 371 -18.98 5.39 -3.76
CA VAL A 371 -18.41 6.28 -4.78
C VAL A 371 -19.41 7.36 -5.18
N ASP A 372 -20.69 7.02 -5.34
CA ASP A 372 -21.75 7.97 -5.65
C ASP A 372 -21.89 9.04 -4.56
N ALA A 373 -22.03 8.63 -3.30
CA ALA A 373 -22.16 9.55 -2.17
C ALA A 373 -20.94 10.48 -2.06
N LEU A 374 -19.73 9.95 -2.27
CA LEU A 374 -18.50 10.75 -2.25
C LEU A 374 -18.43 11.73 -3.42
N LEU A 375 -18.80 11.32 -4.63
CA LEU A 375 -18.77 12.18 -5.81
C LEU A 375 -19.72 13.37 -5.66
N GLU A 376 -20.90 13.15 -5.06
CA GLU A 376 -21.90 14.19 -4.78
C GLU A 376 -21.40 15.26 -3.80
N VAL A 377 -20.64 14.86 -2.78
CA VAL A 377 -20.13 15.79 -1.75
C VAL A 377 -18.69 16.25 -1.99
N SER A 378 -18.04 15.81 -3.05
CA SER A 378 -16.64 16.15 -3.37
C SER A 378 -16.49 17.44 -4.18
N THR A 379 -15.29 18.02 -4.18
CA THR A 379 -14.92 19.20 -5.00
C THR A 379 -14.05 18.87 -6.19
N ILE A 380 -13.99 17.60 -6.62
CA ILE A 380 -13.13 17.15 -7.72
C ILE A 380 -13.37 17.87 -9.06
N LYS A 381 -14.50 18.55 -9.24
CA LYS A 381 -14.78 19.36 -10.46
C LYS A 381 -14.20 20.78 -10.37
N GLU A 382 -13.92 21.25 -9.17
CA GLU A 382 -13.51 22.62 -8.87
C GLU A 382 -12.02 22.66 -8.55
N ASP A 383 -11.56 21.76 -7.69
CA ASP A 383 -10.19 21.66 -7.18
C ASP A 383 -9.37 20.57 -7.91
N ASN A 384 -8.14 20.93 -8.30
CA ASN A 384 -7.19 20.03 -8.98
C ASN A 384 -6.45 19.09 -8.01
N THR A 385 -6.47 19.40 -6.72
CA THR A 385 -5.85 18.61 -5.66
C THR A 385 -6.77 17.53 -5.13
N ASP A 386 -8.08 17.70 -5.26
CA ASP A 386 -9.07 16.71 -4.85
C ASP A 386 -9.08 15.50 -5.78
N ARG A 387 -9.24 14.31 -5.19
CA ARG A 387 -9.31 13.07 -5.96
C ARG A 387 -9.97 11.94 -5.17
N ILE A 388 -10.71 11.12 -5.90
CA ILE A 388 -11.27 9.86 -5.40
C ILE A 388 -10.66 8.72 -6.20
N GLN A 389 -10.06 7.76 -5.52
CA GLN A 389 -9.38 6.61 -6.10
C GLN A 389 -10.11 5.33 -5.69
N VAL A 390 -10.33 4.43 -6.65
CA VAL A 390 -10.96 3.13 -6.45
C VAL A 390 -10.01 2.06 -6.97
N LEU A 391 -9.57 1.18 -6.06
CA LEU A 391 -8.62 0.11 -6.32
C LEU A 391 -9.21 -1.23 -5.86
N ASP A 392 -9.13 -2.26 -6.70
CA ASP A 392 -9.57 -3.60 -6.31
C ASP A 392 -8.75 -4.10 -5.12
N SER A 393 -9.42 -4.66 -4.12
CA SER A 393 -8.83 -5.22 -2.90
C SER A 393 -9.36 -6.65 -2.71
N PRO A 394 -8.80 -7.63 -3.44
CA PRO A 394 -9.41 -8.95 -3.59
C PRO A 394 -9.44 -9.78 -2.31
N ALA A 395 -8.71 -9.39 -1.26
CA ALA A 395 -8.83 -10.02 0.03
C ALA A 395 -8.74 -9.02 1.17
N ALA A 396 -9.76 -9.03 2.01
CA ALA A 396 -9.83 -8.24 3.22
C ALA A 396 -10.35 -9.11 4.35
N TYR A 397 -9.81 -8.92 5.54
CA TYR A 397 -10.36 -9.41 6.78
C TYR A 397 -10.76 -8.21 7.62
N VAL A 398 -12.06 -7.99 7.69
CA VAL A 398 -12.70 -7.07 8.63
C VAL A 398 -13.48 -7.96 9.58
N HIS A 399 -13.20 -7.86 10.88
CA HIS A 399 -13.96 -8.62 11.86
C HIS A 399 -15.37 -8.01 11.98
N ASP A 400 -16.39 -8.80 11.70
CA ASP A 400 -17.78 -8.42 11.96
C ASP A 400 -17.97 -8.26 13.48
N LEU A 401 -18.58 -7.14 13.88
CA LEU A 401 -18.79 -6.76 15.28
C LEU A 401 -19.86 -7.58 15.99
#